data_AF-A0A7M1AVE6-F1
#
_entry.id   AF-A0A7M1AVE6-F1
#
_cell.length_a   1.000
_cell.length_b   1.000
_cell.length_c   1.000
_cell.angle_alpha   90.00
_cell.angle_beta   90.00
_cell.angle_gamma   90.00
#
_symmetry.space_group_name_H-M   'P 1'
#
loop_
_entity.id
_entity.type
_entity.pdbx_description
1 polymer ?
#
loop_
_entity_poly.entity_id
_entity_poly.type
_entity_poly.pdbx_seq_one_letter_code
_entity_poly.pdbx_strand_id
1 'polypeptide(L)'
;MNGILIILVIYLFLFNIITTFRLFKTDMYDSFQKSVQILILWIIPLMGAAFIAHFLNDEPLVLSEKFQKYVLLIKFLLLPFMIKVSSNLDKEIGNSNDGYQAEFPVSNIGGGD
;
A
#
# COMPACT_ATOMS: atom_id res chain seq x y z
N MET A 1 13.20 30.63 10.38
CA MET A 1 12.40 29.39 10.47
C MET A 1 12.61 28.44 9.29
N ASN A 2 12.59 28.92 8.04
CA ASN A 2 12.68 28.03 6.85
C ASN A 2 13.95 27.17 6.79
N GLY A 3 15.11 27.69 7.25
CA GLY A 3 16.36 26.93 7.25
C GLY A 3 16.34 25.69 8.13
N ILE A 4 15.73 25.77 9.32
CA ILE A 4 15.63 24.63 10.25
C ILE A 4 14.75 23.53 9.65
N LEU A 5 13.64 23.92 9.03
CA LEU A 5 12.72 22.97 8.40
C LEU A 5 13.39 22.23 7.24
N ILE A 6 14.16 22.94 6.40
CA ILE A 6 14.95 22.33 5.32
C ILE A 6 15.97 21.34 5.89
N ILE A 7 16.68 21.71 6.95
CA ILE A 7 17.66 20.83 7.60
C ILE A 7 16.97 19.55 8.12
N LEU A 8 15.83 19.67 8.78
CA LEU A 8 15.07 18.52 9.28
C LEU A 8 14.62 17.58 8.14
N VAL A 9 14.14 18.14 7.03
CA VAL A 9 13.75 17.35 5.85
C VAL A 9 14.95 16.61 5.27
N ILE A 10 16.11 17.26 5.15
CA ILE A 10 17.35 16.62 4.66
C ILE A 10 17.78 15.49 5.60
N TYR A 11 17.78 15.71 6.92
CA TYR A 11 18.12 14.66 7.90
C TYR A 11 17.18 13.46 7.81
N LEU A 12 15.87 13.71 7.69
CA LEU A 12 14.87 12.65 7.58
C LEU A 12 15.05 11.87 6.28
N PHE A 13 15.36 12.55 5.17
CA PHE A 13 15.67 11.91 3.90
C PHE A 13 16.94 11.05 3.97
N LEU A 14 18.03 11.57 4.53
CA LEU A 14 19.27 10.81 4.72
C LEU A 14 19.08 9.59 5.62
N PHE A 15 18.28 9.73 6.69
CA PHE A 15 17.98 8.61 7.58
C PHE A 15 17.23 7.48 6.85
N ASN A 16 16.29 7.80 5.96
CA ASN A 16 15.61 6.81 5.12
C ASN A 16 16.58 6.10 4.17
N ILE A 17 17.52 6.83 3.56
CA ILE A 17 18.56 6.24 2.70
C ILE A 17 19.46 5.28 3.49
N ILE A 18 19.97 5.73 4.63
CA ILE A 18 20.86 4.92 5.49
C ILE A 18 20.14 3.66 5.96
N THR A 19 18.88 3.78 6.36
CA THR A 19 18.05 2.65 6.81
C THR A 19 17.81 1.66 5.67
N THR A 20 17.49 2.16 4.47
CA THR A 20 17.35 1.33 3.26
C THR A 20 18.65 0.57 2.96
N PHE A 21 19.79 1.24 3.01
CA PHE A 21 21.09 0.60 2.77
C PHE A 21 21.41 -0.49 3.82
N ARG A 22 21.15 -0.22 5.10
CA ARG A 22 21.33 -1.21 6.17
C ARG A 22 20.41 -2.42 5.98
N LEU A 23 19.17 -2.18 5.54
CA LEU A 23 18.20 -3.25 5.28
C LEU A 23 18.62 -4.14 4.11
N PHE A 24 19.25 -3.59 3.08
CA PHE A 24 19.80 -4.40 1.99
C PHE A 24 20.96 -5.29 2.47
N LYS A 25 21.83 -4.76 3.34
CA LYS A 25 23.02 -5.46 3.84
C LYS A 25 22.76 -6.53 4.89
N THR A 26 21.60 -6.56 5.53
CA THR A 26 21.33 -7.56 6.57
C THR A 26 20.85 -8.87 5.95
N ASP A 27 21.41 -10.00 6.37
CA ASP A 27 20.99 -11.33 5.91
C ASP A 27 19.82 -11.89 6.73
N MET A 28 19.32 -11.14 7.71
CA MET A 28 18.26 -11.60 8.62
C MET A 28 16.86 -11.66 8.01
N TYR A 29 16.67 -11.04 6.84
CA TYR A 29 15.36 -10.95 6.18
C TYR A 29 15.45 -11.51 4.76
N ASP A 30 14.39 -12.19 4.34
CA ASP A 30 14.24 -12.62 2.96
C ASP A 30 13.99 -11.42 2.03
N SER A 31 14.11 -11.65 0.71
CA SER A 31 13.96 -10.58 -0.29
C SER A 31 12.56 -9.96 -0.31
N PHE A 32 11.53 -10.72 0.05
CA PHE A 32 10.15 -10.24 0.08
C PHE A 32 9.93 -9.29 1.27
N GLN A 33 10.34 -9.68 2.46
CA GLN A 33 10.31 -8.87 3.68
C GLN A 33 11.10 -7.58 3.51
N LYS A 34 12.30 -7.65 2.91
CA LYS A 34 13.09 -6.45 2.57
C LYS A 34 12.31 -5.52 1.64
N SER A 35 11.68 -6.06 0.60
CA SER A 35 10.91 -5.27 -0.36
C SER A 35 9.73 -4.55 0.31
N VAL A 36 8.98 -5.25 1.16
CA VAL A 36 7.85 -4.67 1.91
C VAL A 36 8.33 -3.62 2.92
N GLN A 37 9.41 -3.88 3.64
CA GLN A 37 9.96 -2.92 4.61
C GLN A 37 10.47 -1.64 3.92
N ILE A 38 11.16 -1.76 2.79
CA ILE A 38 11.57 -0.59 1.98
C ILE A 38 10.33 0.18 1.52
N LEU A 39 9.31 -0.53 1.04
CA LEU A 39 8.08 0.09 0.58
C LEU A 39 7.41 0.91 1.68
N ILE A 40 7.24 0.33 2.88
CA ILE A 40 6.65 1.01 4.04
C ILE A 40 7.49 2.24 4.44
N LEU A 41 8.82 2.06 4.52
CA LEU A 41 9.77 3.11 4.90
C LEU A 41 9.64 4.35 4.02
N TRP A 42 9.43 4.18 2.72
CA TRP A 42 9.30 5.29 1.77
C TRP A 42 7.87 5.79 1.59
N ILE A 43 6.86 4.93 1.67
CA ILE A 43 5.46 5.33 1.47
C ILE A 43 4.94 6.17 2.63
N ILE A 44 5.25 5.82 3.88
CA ILE A 44 4.70 6.56 5.04
C ILE A 44 5.03 8.07 4.98
N PRO A 45 6.30 8.49 4.77
CA PRO A 45 6.63 9.91 4.65
C PRO A 45 5.96 10.59 3.45
N LEU A 46 5.92 9.90 2.29
CA LEU A 46 5.30 10.44 1.09
C LEU A 46 3.79 10.61 1.25
N MET A 47 3.13 9.63 1.88
CA MET A 47 1.70 9.67 2.16
C MET A 47 1.37 10.77 3.16
N GLY A 48 2.16 10.93 4.22
CA GLY A 48 2.02 12.05 5.17
C GLY A 48 2.14 13.41 4.48
N ALA A 49 3.13 13.58 3.61
CA ALA A 49 3.29 14.82 2.83
C ALA A 49 2.13 15.05 1.86
N ALA A 50 1.65 14.01 1.17
CA ALA A 50 0.51 14.09 0.27
C ALA A 50 -0.80 14.44 1.00
N PHE A 51 -1.00 13.87 2.20
CA PHE A 51 -2.17 14.17 3.04
C PHE A 51 -2.15 15.63 3.49
N ILE A 52 -1.03 16.11 4.04
CA ILE A 52 -0.89 17.53 4.41
C ILE A 52 -1.12 18.43 3.20
N ALA A 53 -0.54 18.09 2.04
CA ALA A 53 -0.76 18.85 0.81
C ALA A 53 -2.23 18.87 0.37
N HIS A 54 -2.95 17.76 0.51
CA HIS A 54 -4.37 17.69 0.18
C HIS A 54 -5.20 18.61 1.07
N PHE A 55 -5.03 18.54 2.39
CA PHE A 55 -5.76 19.39 3.34
C PHE A 55 -5.41 20.87 3.20
N LEU A 56 -4.16 21.21 2.89
CA LEU A 56 -3.75 22.58 2.60
C LEU A 56 -4.29 23.12 1.26
N ASN A 57 -4.71 22.23 0.35
CA ASN A 57 -5.25 22.59 -0.96
C ASN A 57 -6.76 22.82 -0.94
N ASP A 58 -7.46 22.39 0.12
CA ASP A 58 -8.89 22.69 0.36
C ASP A 58 -9.10 24.08 0.98
N GLU A 59 -8.04 24.74 1.46
CA GLU A 59 -8.02 26.19 1.63
C GLU A 59 -7.80 26.85 0.25
N PRO A 60 -8.43 27.99 -0.09
CA PRO A 60 -8.19 28.72 -1.34
C PRO A 60 -6.81 29.39 -1.33
N LEU A 61 -5.76 28.60 -1.20
CA LEU A 61 -4.38 28.98 -1.42
C LEU A 61 -4.11 28.79 -2.90
N VAL A 62 -3.83 29.88 -3.60
CA VAL A 62 -3.32 29.87 -4.97
C VAL A 62 -2.07 28.98 -5.01
N LEU A 63 -2.23 27.70 -5.34
CA LEU A 63 -1.12 26.77 -5.46
C LEU A 63 -0.20 27.29 -6.55
N SER A 64 0.99 27.76 -6.17
CA SER A 64 1.98 28.20 -7.15
C SER A 64 2.25 27.05 -8.14
N GLU A 65 2.45 27.35 -9.43
CA GLU A 65 2.67 26.36 -10.48
C GLU A 65 3.77 25.32 -10.15
N LYS A 66 4.71 25.70 -9.27
CA LYS A 66 5.77 24.82 -8.79
C LYS A 66 5.22 23.63 -7.99
N PHE A 67 4.19 23.84 -7.18
CA PHE A 67 3.63 22.79 -6.32
C PHE A 67 2.83 21.74 -7.11
N GLN A 68 2.13 22.16 -8.17
CA GLN A 68 1.45 21.24 -9.08
C GLN A 68 2.41 20.25 -9.76
N LYS A 69 3.63 20.70 -10.10
CA LYS A 69 4.66 19.83 -10.67
C LYS A 69 5.07 18.70 -9.71
N TYR A 70 5.19 18.99 -8.42
CA TYR A 70 5.53 17.97 -7.41
C TYR A 70 4.39 16.96 -7.21
N VAL A 71 3.13 17.41 -7.20
CA VAL A 71 1.96 16.51 -7.11
C VAL A 71 1.91 15.55 -8.32
N LEU A 72 2.21 16.05 -9.52
CA LEU A 72 2.26 15.22 -10.73
C LEU A 72 3.39 14.18 -10.67
N LEU A 73 4.56 14.58 -10.18
CA LEU A 73 5.70 13.69 -9.95
C LEU A 73 5.38 12.58 -8.94
N ILE A 74 4.71 12.92 -7.84
CA ILE A 74 4.30 11.96 -6.81
C ILE A 74 3.28 10.97 -7.39
N LYS A 75 2.28 11.45 -8.15
CA LYS A 75 1.32 10.56 -8.84
C LYS A 75 2.02 9.58 -9.77
N PHE A 76 3.04 10.03 -10.52
CA PHE A 76 3.81 9.17 -11.41
C PHE A 76 4.66 8.14 -10.64
N LEU A 77 5.27 8.55 -9.52
CA LEU A 77 6.06 7.67 -8.65
C LEU A 77 5.21 6.54 -8.02
N LEU A 78 3.95 6.83 -7.69
CA LEU A 78 3.02 5.87 -7.07
C LEU A 78 2.28 4.99 -8.09
N LEU A 79 2.30 5.34 -9.39
CA LEU A 79 1.65 4.59 -10.47
C LEU A 79 1.98 3.08 -10.50
N PRO A 80 3.27 2.65 -10.40
CA PRO A 80 3.59 1.23 -10.44
C PRO A 80 3.09 0.45 -9.22
N PHE A 81 2.83 1.11 -8.09
CA PHE A 81 2.27 0.46 -6.90
C PHE A 81 0.76 0.20 -7.04
N MET A 82 0.03 1.06 -7.77
CA MET A 82 -1.41 0.91 -8.00
C MET A 82 -1.76 -0.27 -8.93
N ILE A 83 -0.90 -0.59 -9.90
CA ILE A 83 -1.15 -1.67 -10.88
C ILE A 83 -1.11 -3.06 -10.23
N LYS A 84 -0.35 -3.23 -9.14
CA LYS A 84 -0.19 -4.53 -8.47
C LYS A 84 -1.36 -4.90 -7.55
N VAL A 85 -2.18 -3.94 -7.13
CA VAL A 85 -3.34 -4.21 -6.25
C VAL A 85 -4.54 -4.77 -7.05
N SER A 86 -4.71 -4.38 -8.31
CA SER A 86 -5.88 -4.81 -9.11
C SER A 86 -5.79 -6.25 -9.62
N SER A 87 -4.59 -6.84 -9.74
CA SER A 87 -4.42 -8.17 -10.37
C SER A 87 -4.62 -9.37 -9.43
N ASN A 88 -4.82 -9.13 -8.13
CA ASN A 88 -5.16 -10.19 -7.16
C ASN A 88 -6.64 -10.21 -6.78
N LEU A 89 -7.44 -9.22 -7.17
CA LEU A 89 -8.87 -9.18 -6.82
C LEU A 89 -9.73 -10.10 -7.71
N ASP A 90 -9.25 -10.44 -8.90
CA ASP A 90 -9.98 -11.29 -9.86
C ASP A 90 -9.75 -12.80 -9.67
N LYS A 91 -8.90 -13.20 -8.70
CA LYS A 91 -8.53 -14.61 -8.51
C LYS A 91 -9.41 -15.36 -7.49
N GLU A 92 -10.33 -14.68 -6.82
CA GLU A 92 -11.23 -15.31 -5.82
C GLU A 92 -12.72 -15.34 -6.23
N ILE A 93 -13.09 -14.80 -7.40
CA ILE A 93 -14.47 -14.90 -7.92
C ILE A 93 -14.54 -15.99 -9.00
N GLY A 94 -14.04 -17.17 -8.66
CA GLY A 94 -14.04 -18.32 -9.54
C GLY A 94 -14.19 -19.60 -8.72
N ASN A 95 -15.41 -20.13 -8.70
CA ASN A 95 -15.80 -21.45 -8.20
C ASN A 95 -16.30 -21.54 -6.74
N SER A 96 -17.44 -20.91 -6.45
CA SER A 96 -18.35 -21.39 -5.39
C SER A 96 -19.52 -22.14 -6.03
N ASN A 97 -19.23 -23.30 -6.61
CA ASN A 97 -20.25 -24.28 -7.01
C ASN A 97 -20.24 -25.52 -6.10
N ASP A 98 -19.68 -25.39 -4.89
CA ASP A 98 -19.83 -26.37 -3.83
C ASP A 98 -21.23 -26.24 -3.25
N GLY A 99 -22.18 -26.85 -3.96
CA GLY A 99 -23.51 -27.10 -3.46
C GLY A 99 -23.42 -27.88 -2.17
N TYR A 100 -23.95 -27.31 -1.10
CA TYR A 100 -24.28 -28.03 0.12
C TYR A 100 -25.28 -29.15 -0.22
N GLN A 101 -24.78 -30.33 -0.59
CA GLN A 101 -25.57 -31.55 -0.56
C GLN A 101 -25.68 -31.96 0.91
N ALA A 102 -26.77 -31.54 1.56
CA ALA A 102 -27.21 -32.16 2.79
C ALA A 102 -27.71 -33.58 2.45
N GLU A 103 -26.84 -34.57 2.60
CA GLU A 103 -27.24 -35.97 2.61
C GLU A 103 -28.13 -36.22 3.83
N PHE A 104 -29.44 -36.25 3.62
CA PHE A 104 -30.38 -36.79 4.60
C PHE A 104 -30.42 -38.31 4.43
N PRO A 105 -30.15 -39.11 5.48
CA PRO A 105 -30.35 -40.55 5.40
C PRO A 105 -31.85 -40.83 5.33
N VAL A 106 -32.31 -41.34 4.19
CA VAL A 106 -33.65 -41.90 4.02
C VAL A 106 -33.73 -43.16 4.87
N SER A 107 -34.38 -43.06 6.03
CA SER A 107 -34.71 -44.22 6.85
C SER A 107 -35.77 -45.05 6.13
N ASN A 108 -35.37 -46.28 5.80
CA ASN A 108 -36.23 -47.35 5.31
C ASN A 108 -37.25 -47.70 6.41
N ILE A 109 -38.47 -47.14 6.34
CA ILE A 109 -39.61 -47.62 7.12
C ILE A 109 -40.36 -48.59 6.22
N GLY A 110 -39.99 -49.87 6.35
CA GLY A 110 -40.81 -50.98 5.90
C GLY A 110 -42.07 -51.07 6.76
N GLY A 111 -43.23 -50.85 6.14
CA GLY A 111 -44.51 -51.32 6.65
C GLY A 111 -44.78 -52.69 6.03
N GLY A 112 -44.80 -53.72 6.86
CA GLY A 112 -45.20 -55.06 6.49
C GLY A 112 -46.72 -55.20 6.39
N ASP A 113 -47.13 -56.27 5.71
CA ASP A 113 -48.38 -56.98 5.97
C ASP A 113 -48.18 -57.96 7.15
#